data_AF-A0A653D0S2-F1
#
_entry.id   AF-A0A653D0S2-F1
#
_cell.length_a   1.000
_cell.length_b   1.000
_cell.length_c   1.000
_cell.angle_alpha   90.00
_cell.angle_beta   90.00
_cell.angle_gamma   90.00
#
_symmetry.space_group_name_H-M   'P 1'
#
loop_
_entity.id
_entity.type
_entity.pdbx_description
1 polymer ?
#
loop_
_entity_poly.entity_id
_entity_poly.type
_entity_poly.pdbx_seq_one_letter_code
_entity_poly.pdbx_strand_id
1 'polypeptide(L)'
;MDIHRLQIPGPRGNKKFGDKCTQSIECGFGGSICDSLSRTCICNASVPVTNHLDKCGTLIQTSYTPERYIDPTMIGILVAMFLMFITICVVLRLFSK
;
A
#
# COMPACT_ATOMS: atom_id res chain seq x y z
N MET A 1 2.03 -2.16 31.13
CA MET A 1 3.47 -1.83 30.92
C MET A 1 3.70 -2.08 29.45
N ASP A 2 3.36 -1.10 28.62
CA ASP A 2 3.23 -1.29 27.18
C ASP A 2 4.38 -0.57 26.47
N ILE A 3 5.14 -1.37 25.73
CA ILE A 3 6.39 -1.06 25.02
C ILE A 3 6.10 -0.22 23.76
N HIS A 4 5.58 1.00 23.95
CA HIS A 4 5.50 2.02 22.90
C HIS A 4 6.20 3.31 23.33
N ARG A 5 7.37 3.18 23.96
CA ARG A 5 8.22 4.35 24.22
C ARG A 5 8.80 4.87 22.90
N LEU A 6 8.41 6.12 22.60
CA LEU A 6 9.20 7.18 21.97
C LEU A 6 9.01 7.43 20.45
N GLN A 7 7.78 7.77 20.04
CA GLN A 7 7.63 8.79 19.00
C GLN A 7 7.89 10.16 19.66
N ILE A 8 9.17 10.55 19.82
CA ILE A 8 9.53 11.86 20.41
C ILE A 8 9.19 12.95 19.39
N PRO A 9 8.30 13.91 19.71
CA PRO A 9 7.95 15.04 18.86
C PRO A 9 8.97 16.18 19.06
N GLY A 10 10.25 15.89 18.89
CA GLY A 10 11.33 16.87 18.90
C GLY A 10 11.76 17.27 17.48
N PRO A 11 12.38 18.44 17.29
CA PRO A 11 12.98 18.80 16.00
C PRO A 11 14.03 17.76 15.63
N ARG A 12 13.80 17.07 14.51
CA ARG A 12 14.73 16.08 13.95
C ARG A 12 15.84 16.80 13.19
N GLY A 13 16.96 16.11 12.97
CA GLY A 13 18.06 16.59 12.13
C GLY A 13 17.70 16.68 10.65
N ASN A 14 18.72 16.85 9.79
CA ASN A 14 18.52 17.08 8.35
C ASN A 14 19.01 15.90 7.46
N LYS A 15 19.35 14.74 8.06
CA LYS A 15 19.85 13.58 7.32
C LYS A 15 18.73 12.89 6.54
N LYS A 16 19.01 12.52 5.29
CA LYS A 16 18.07 11.89 4.34
C LYS A 16 18.20 10.37 4.34
N PHE A 17 17.35 9.68 3.58
CA PHE A 17 17.45 8.24 3.43
C PHE A 17 18.82 7.84 2.88
N GLY A 18 19.46 6.85 3.50
CA GLY A 18 20.80 6.39 3.13
C GLY A 18 21.96 7.25 3.65
N ASP A 19 21.69 8.40 4.28
CA ASP A 19 22.75 9.19 4.92
C ASP A 19 23.30 8.47 6.14
N LYS A 20 24.61 8.60 6.37
CA LYS A 20 25.26 8.07 7.57
C LYS A 20 24.75 8.78 8.83
N CYS A 21 24.43 8.00 9.85
CA CYS A 21 23.93 8.47 11.14
C CYS A 21 24.61 7.74 12.30
N THR A 22 24.59 8.37 13.48
CA THR A 22 24.97 7.71 14.75
C THR A 22 23.74 7.46 15.61
N GLN A 23 22.76 8.38 15.57
CA GLN A 23 21.52 8.29 16.32
C GLN A 23 20.30 8.57 15.42
N SER A 24 19.17 7.93 15.73
CA SER A 24 17.92 8.08 14.95
C SER A 24 17.37 9.51 14.91
N ILE A 25 17.76 10.38 15.85
CA ILE A 25 17.34 11.80 15.89
C ILE A 25 17.95 12.64 14.77
N GLU A 26 19.06 12.19 14.18
CA GLU A 26 19.74 12.89 13.08
C GLU A 26 18.96 12.81 11.76
N CYS A 27 18.14 11.77 11.60
CA CYS A 27 17.33 11.50 10.43
C CYS A 27 16.09 12.41 10.40
N GLY A 28 15.97 13.20 9.33
CA GLY A 28 15.02 14.32 9.24
C GLY A 28 13.62 13.99 8.73
N PHE A 29 13.34 12.72 8.44
CA PHE A 29 12.05 12.28 7.90
C PHE A 29 11.27 11.46 8.95
N GLY A 30 9.94 11.56 8.97
CA GLY A 30 9.11 10.80 9.91
C GLY A 30 9.28 9.29 9.72
N GLY A 31 9.24 8.50 10.80
CA GLY A 31 9.39 7.03 10.73
C GLY A 31 10.80 6.50 10.42
N SER A 32 11.78 7.39 10.28
CA SER A 32 13.19 7.04 10.11
C SER A 32 13.82 6.48 11.40
N ILE A 33 14.72 5.51 11.26
CA ILE A 33 15.62 5.03 12.30
C ILE A 33 17.05 4.95 11.76
N CYS A 34 18.03 5.05 12.65
CA CYS A 34 19.42 4.77 12.30
C CYS A 34 19.68 3.26 12.39
N ASP A 35 20.03 2.63 11.28
CA ASP A 35 20.32 1.20 11.24
C ASP A 35 21.68 0.90 11.89
N SER A 36 21.73 -0.10 12.78
CA SER A 36 22.98 -0.50 13.44
C SER A 36 23.97 -1.20 12.52
N LEU A 37 23.48 -1.85 11.45
CA LEU A 37 24.32 -2.61 10.53
C LEU A 37 24.95 -1.71 9.46
N SER A 38 24.13 -0.97 8.73
CA SER A 38 24.59 -0.06 7.67
C SER A 38 25.04 1.30 8.18
N ARG A 39 24.69 1.67 9.42
CA ARG A 39 24.88 3.01 9.99
C ARG A 39 24.32 4.10 9.09
N THR A 40 23.17 3.82 8.48
CA THR A 40 22.45 4.77 7.62
C THR A 40 21.01 4.98 8.07
N CYS A 41 20.45 6.14 7.73
CA CYS A 41 19.04 6.44 7.98
C CYS A 41 18.16 5.61 7.06
N ILE A 42 17.34 4.73 7.63
CA ILE A 42 16.39 3.88 6.92
C ILE A 42 14.97 4.06 7.48
N CYS A 43 13.97 3.49 6.80
CA CYS A 43 12.62 3.40 7.33
C CYS A 43 12.51 2.26 8.35
N ASN A 44 11.69 2.46 9.39
CA ASN A 44 11.36 1.39 10.33
C ASN A 44 10.60 0.25 9.59
N ALA A 45 10.83 -1.01 9.98
CA ALA A 45 10.21 -2.19 9.40
C ALA A 45 8.68 -2.16 9.39
N SER A 46 8.05 -1.44 10.34
CA SER A 46 6.59 -1.28 10.38
C SER A 46 6.02 -0.38 9.27
N VAL A 47 6.89 0.34 8.55
CA VAL A 47 6.54 1.42 7.63
C VAL A 47 7.53 1.45 6.44
N PRO A 48 7.51 0.43 5.56
CA PRO A 48 8.46 0.30 4.46
C PRO A 48 8.33 1.44 3.44
N VAL A 49 9.38 1.62 2.63
CA VAL A 49 9.45 2.69 1.61
C VAL A 49 8.35 2.50 0.56
N THR A 50 7.39 3.42 0.50
CA THR A 50 6.32 3.42 -0.50
C THR A 50 6.71 4.34 -1.65
N ASN A 51 7.33 3.78 -2.70
CA ASN A 51 7.49 4.35 -4.05
C ASN A 51 8.04 5.81 -4.21
N HIS A 52 8.51 6.44 -3.14
CA HIS A 52 9.21 7.74 -3.17
C HIS A 52 10.23 7.74 -2.01
N LEU A 53 11.53 7.77 -2.33
CA LEU A 53 12.68 7.45 -1.47
C LEU A 53 12.83 8.30 -0.18
N ASP A 54 11.92 9.21 0.12
CA ASP A 54 12.03 10.19 1.22
C ASP A 54 10.79 10.25 2.14
N LYS A 55 9.80 9.36 1.94
CA LYS A 55 8.63 9.25 2.81
C LYS A 55 8.54 7.82 3.31
N CYS A 56 8.87 7.64 4.58
CA CYS A 56 8.52 6.43 5.31
C CYS A 56 7.01 6.31 5.28
N GLY A 57 6.51 5.39 4.45
CA GLY A 57 5.08 5.25 4.26
C GLY A 57 4.51 4.69 5.54
N THR A 58 3.61 5.41 6.19
CA THR A 58 2.54 4.68 6.88
C THR A 58 1.97 3.80 5.79
N LEU A 59 2.09 2.47 5.92
CA LEU A 59 1.15 1.64 5.21
C LEU A 59 -0.18 2.21 5.68
N ILE A 60 -0.85 2.97 4.81
CA ILE A 60 -2.30 2.98 4.87
C ILE A 60 -2.55 1.50 4.63
N GLN A 61 -2.64 0.74 5.72
CA GLN A 61 -3.42 -0.46 5.77
C GLN A 61 -4.82 0.07 5.54
N THR A 62 -5.12 0.49 4.31
CA THR A 62 -6.41 0.23 3.74
C THR A 62 -6.51 -1.25 4.02
N SER A 63 -7.40 -1.58 4.95
CA SER A 63 -7.79 -2.92 5.30
C SER A 63 -8.16 -3.65 4.00
N TYR A 64 -7.15 -4.10 3.26
CA TYR A 64 -7.29 -5.11 2.23
C TYR A 64 -7.24 -6.41 3.02
N THR A 65 -8.34 -6.66 3.71
CA THR A 65 -8.71 -8.01 4.06
C THR A 65 -8.96 -8.72 2.74
N PRO A 66 -8.23 -9.79 2.38
CA PRO A 66 -8.61 -10.67 1.27
C PRO A 66 -9.92 -11.44 1.56
N GLU A 67 -10.87 -10.86 2.29
CA GLU A 67 -12.26 -11.28 2.39
C GLU A 67 -12.99 -10.72 1.16
N ARG A 68 -12.79 -11.35 0.00
CA ARG A 68 -13.58 -11.20 -1.23
C ARG A 68 -13.75 -9.76 -1.75
N TYR A 69 -12.66 -9.15 -2.23
CA TYR A 69 -12.78 -8.06 -3.19
C TYR A 69 -13.27 -8.63 -4.53
N ILE A 70 -14.56 -8.45 -4.80
CA ILE A 70 -15.17 -8.72 -6.11
C ILE A 70 -15.22 -7.38 -6.83
N ASP A 71 -14.34 -7.17 -7.80
CA ASP A 71 -14.35 -5.97 -8.63
C ASP A 71 -15.74 -5.79 -9.26
N PRO A 72 -16.34 -4.59 -9.16
CA PRO A 72 -17.59 -4.27 -9.86
C PRO A 72 -17.51 -4.56 -11.37
N THR A 73 -16.31 -4.48 -11.94
CA THR A 73 -16.00 -4.84 -13.33
C THR A 73 -16.21 -6.33 -13.63
N MET A 74 -15.89 -7.23 -12.69
CA MET A 74 -16.09 -8.67 -12.88
C MET A 74 -17.57 -9.02 -12.96
N ILE A 75 -18.39 -8.41 -12.10
CA ILE A 75 -19.85 -8.56 -12.12
C ILE A 75 -20.41 -8.00 -13.44
N GLY A 76 -19.92 -6.82 -13.87
CA GLY A 76 -20.34 -6.18 -15.11
C GLY A 76 -20.12 -7.04 -16.36
N ILE A 77 -18.96 -7.69 -16.46
CA ILE A 77 -18.64 -8.58 -17.59
C ILE A 77 -19.58 -9.81 -17.59
N LEU A 78 -19.80 -10.42 -16.43
CA LEU A 78 -20.66 -11.62 -16.33
C LEU A 78 -22.11 -11.33 -16.75
N VAL A 79 -22.67 -10.19 -16.34
CA VAL A 79 -24.03 -9.78 -16.73
C VAL A 79 -24.10 -9.49 -18.23
N ALA A 80 -23.10 -8.78 -18.78
CA ALA A 80 -23.06 -8.46 -20.20
C ALA A 80 -22.99 -9.72 -21.08
N MET A 81 -22.13 -10.68 -20.72
CA MET A 81 -22.01 -11.94 -21.44
C MET A 81 -23.31 -12.76 -21.41
N PHE A 82 -24.01 -12.79 -20.27
CA PHE A 82 -25.28 -13.49 -20.15
C PHE A 82 -26.39 -12.85 -21.00
N LEU A 83 -26.54 -11.52 -20.93
CA LEU A 83 -27.52 -10.79 -21.73
C LEU A 83 -27.26 -10.92 -23.24
N MET A 84 -26.00 -10.91 -23.64
CA MET A 84 -25.61 -11.15 -25.03
C MET A 84 -26.01 -12.56 -25.50
N PHE A 85 -25.80 -13.60 -24.67
CA PHE A 85 -26.18 -14.97 -25.03
C PHE A 85 -27.70 -15.11 -25.22
N ILE A 86 -28.50 -14.58 -24.29
CA ILE A 86 -29.97 -14.63 -24.39
C ILE A 86 -30.46 -13.91 -25.65
N THR A 87 -29.95 -12.70 -25.92
CA THR A 87 -30.35 -11.94 -27.11
C THR A 87 -29.98 -12.68 -28.40
N ILE A 88 -28.78 -13.25 -28.50
CA ILE A 88 -28.38 -14.09 -29.64
C ILE A 88 -29.30 -15.30 -29.79
N CYS A 89 -29.60 -16.02 -28.70
CA CYS A 89 -30.48 -17.17 -28.75
C CYS A 89 -31.89 -16.82 -29.26
N VAL A 90 -32.47 -15.70 -28.82
CA VAL A 90 -33.78 -15.24 -29.30
C VAL A 90 -33.74 -14.92 -30.79
N VAL A 91 -32.70 -14.20 -31.23
CA VAL A 91 -32.52 -13.84 -32.64
C VAL A 91 -32.34 -15.10 -33.50
N LEU A 92 -31.48 -16.03 -33.09
CA LEU A 92 -31.26 -17.28 -33.80
C LEU A 92 -32.53 -18.16 -33.82
N ARG A 93 -33.34 -18.15 -32.74
CA ARG A 93 -34.63 -18.87 -32.67
C ARG A 93 -35.72 -18.23 -33.53
N LEU A 94 -35.69 -16.90 -33.70
CA LEU A 94 -36.59 -16.16 -34.58
C LEU A 94 -36.31 -16.48 -36.05
N PHE A 95 -35.03 -16.60 -36.42
CA PHE A 95 -34.61 -16.91 -37.79
C PHE A 95 -34.57 -18.41 -38.11
N SER A 96 -34.61 -19.28 -37.10
CA SER A 96 -34.70 -20.75 -37.28
C SER A 96 -36.13 -21.28 -37.27
N LYS A 97 -37.12 -20.39 -37.31
CA LYS A 97 -38.52 -20.73 -37.58
C LYS A 97 -38.82 -20.49 -39.05
#